data_AF-A0A1E3H4B8-F1
#
_entry.id   AF-A0A1E3H4B8-F1
#
_cell.length_a   1.000
_cell.length_b   1.000
_cell.length_c   1.000
_cell.angle_alpha   90.00
_cell.angle_beta   90.00
_cell.angle_gamma   90.00
#
_symmetry.space_group_name_H-M   'P 1'
#
loop_
_entity.id
_entity.type
_entity.pdbx_description
1 polymer ?
#
loop_
_entity_poly.entity_id
_entity_poly.type
_entity_poly.pdbx_seq_one_letter_code
_entity_poly.pdbx_strand_id
1 'polypeptide(L)'
;MPPQDLKYRGEPSRLVIGADTVIREHATLHLGTEGGHMETRVGDRCLLMVGVHIAHDCIVGNNVILANNATLAGHVTVGDHVILGGLSAVHQWARIGDHAFVGGMSGVAHDLIPFGMLVGNRGRLGGLNLVGLRRAGYPREQIHALRAAYRALFSGAGSLATRTDDLEARFGGSPLVDRLVTFLRAGGDREISTPESIEADGE
;
A
#
# COMPACT_ATOMS: atom_id res chain seq x y z
N MET A 1 6.80 12.75 -17.49
CA MET A 1 7.38 14.10 -17.32
C MET A 1 8.69 13.99 -16.55
N PRO A 2 9.64 14.93 -16.65
CA PRO A 2 10.82 14.94 -15.79
C PRO A 2 10.42 14.89 -14.29
N PRO A 3 11.18 14.17 -13.45
CA PRO A 3 11.01 14.21 -12.00
C PRO A 3 11.03 15.62 -11.42
N GLN A 4 10.31 15.81 -10.31
CA GLN A 4 10.37 17.03 -9.49
C GLN A 4 11.52 16.99 -8.47
N ASP A 5 12.28 15.88 -8.42
CA ASP A 5 13.46 15.78 -7.58
C ASP A 5 14.55 16.74 -8.07
N LEU A 6 15.03 17.60 -7.17
CA LEU A 6 16.12 18.54 -7.42
C LEU A 6 17.44 17.85 -7.77
N LYS A 7 17.57 16.55 -7.49
CA LYS A 7 18.73 15.74 -7.85
C LYS A 7 18.70 15.26 -9.30
N TYR A 8 17.56 15.30 -9.99
CA TYR A 8 17.46 14.91 -11.40
C TYR A 8 18.38 15.79 -12.27
N ARG A 9 19.15 15.17 -13.16
CA ARG A 9 20.12 15.84 -14.04
C ARG A 9 19.90 15.52 -15.53
N GLY A 10 18.74 14.97 -15.88
CA GLY A 10 18.44 14.58 -17.26
C GLY A 10 18.92 13.17 -17.59
N GLU A 11 19.11 12.33 -16.57
CA GLU A 11 19.45 10.93 -16.76
C GLU A 11 18.39 10.20 -17.62
N PRO A 12 18.78 9.15 -18.39
CA PRO A 12 17.92 8.48 -19.35
C PRO A 12 16.96 7.49 -18.68
N SER A 13 16.21 7.97 -17.69
CA SER A 13 15.19 7.20 -16.98
C SER A 13 13.90 7.09 -17.80
N ARG A 14 13.03 6.16 -17.41
CA ARG A 14 11.80 5.87 -18.15
C ARG A 14 10.56 5.86 -17.28
N LEU A 15 9.41 5.90 -17.94
CA LEU A 15 8.09 5.63 -17.40
C LEU A 15 7.49 4.47 -18.21
N VAL A 16 7.01 3.43 -17.52
CA VAL A 16 6.37 2.27 -18.13
C VAL A 16 4.94 2.18 -17.63
N ILE A 17 3.98 2.03 -18.55
CA ILE A 17 2.55 1.91 -18.24
C ILE A 17 2.04 0.61 -18.88
N GLY A 18 1.37 -0.21 -18.08
CA GLY A 18 0.80 -1.49 -18.49
C GLY A 18 -0.46 -1.36 -19.35
N ALA A 19 -0.93 -2.50 -19.83
CA ALA A 19 -2.09 -2.60 -20.72
C ALA A 19 -3.39 -2.24 -20.00
N ASP A 20 -4.36 -1.72 -20.75
CA ASP A 20 -5.72 -1.42 -20.27
C ASP A 20 -5.80 -0.44 -19.08
N THR A 21 -4.73 0.33 -18.83
CA THR A 21 -4.71 1.37 -17.80
C THR A 21 -5.40 2.64 -18.31
N VAL A 22 -6.39 3.10 -17.55
CA VAL A 22 -7.15 4.32 -17.84
C VAL A 22 -6.55 5.49 -17.06
N ILE A 23 -6.03 6.48 -17.80
CA ILE A 23 -5.46 7.71 -17.23
C ILE A 23 -6.39 8.87 -17.53
N ARG A 24 -6.93 9.49 -16.49
CA ARG A 24 -7.87 10.60 -16.59
C ARG A 24 -7.15 11.95 -16.62
N GLU A 25 -7.94 12.99 -16.84
CA GLU A 25 -7.55 14.36 -17.07
C GLU A 25 -6.66 14.89 -15.92
N HIS A 26 -5.64 15.67 -16.28
CA HIS A 26 -4.71 16.30 -15.32
C HIS A 26 -3.88 15.33 -14.46
N ALA A 27 -3.85 14.04 -14.76
CA ALA A 27 -2.92 13.13 -14.11
C ALA A 27 -1.46 13.45 -14.49
N THR A 28 -0.55 13.37 -13.52
CA THR A 28 0.90 13.61 -13.71
C THR A 28 1.69 12.38 -13.32
N LEU A 29 2.48 11.85 -14.26
CA LEU A 29 3.33 10.67 -14.07
C LEU A 29 4.77 11.01 -14.45
N HIS A 30 5.69 10.81 -13.52
CA HIS A 30 7.09 11.22 -13.67
C HIS A 30 7.99 10.04 -14.01
N LEU A 31 9.11 10.28 -14.71
CA LEU A 31 10.13 9.25 -14.96
C LEU A 31 10.80 8.84 -13.64
N GLY A 32 11.61 7.77 -13.65
CA GLY A 32 12.49 7.46 -12.51
C GLY A 32 13.69 8.41 -12.38
N THR A 33 14.56 8.13 -11.42
CA THR A 33 15.82 8.85 -11.19
C THR A 33 16.99 7.88 -10.98
N GLU A 34 18.21 8.38 -11.12
CA GLU A 34 19.44 7.59 -10.86
C GLU A 34 19.55 7.16 -9.38
N GLY A 35 18.97 7.95 -8.46
CA GLY A 35 18.88 7.61 -7.04
C GLY A 35 17.85 6.53 -6.71
N GLY A 36 17.12 6.03 -7.70
CA GLY A 36 16.06 5.03 -7.53
C GLY A 36 16.16 3.89 -8.52
N HIS A 37 15.05 3.60 -9.19
CA HIS A 37 14.92 2.46 -10.10
C HIS A 37 15.27 2.82 -11.54
N MET A 38 15.60 4.09 -11.83
CA MET A 38 15.68 4.62 -13.21
C MET A 38 14.39 4.41 -14.02
N GLU A 39 13.30 4.05 -13.34
CA GLU A 39 12.02 3.67 -13.91
C GLU A 39 10.90 3.96 -12.90
N THR A 40 9.89 4.69 -13.34
CA THR A 40 8.56 4.64 -12.71
C THR A 40 7.70 3.65 -13.49
N ARG A 41 6.95 2.81 -12.79
CA ARG A 41 6.11 1.77 -13.40
C ARG A 41 4.68 1.83 -12.90
N VAL A 42 3.72 1.71 -13.81
CA VAL A 42 2.32 1.43 -13.54
C VAL A 42 1.94 0.15 -14.25
N GLY A 43 1.33 -0.80 -13.53
CA GLY A 43 0.88 -2.09 -14.06
C GLY A 43 -0.34 -2.00 -14.96
N ASP A 44 -0.99 -3.15 -15.15
CA ASP A 44 -2.14 -3.31 -16.03
C ASP A 44 -3.46 -2.99 -15.34
N ARG A 45 -4.45 -2.57 -16.12
CA ARG A 45 -5.86 -2.39 -15.71
C ARG A 45 -6.03 -1.44 -14.52
N CYS A 46 -5.16 -0.43 -14.42
CA CYS A 46 -5.27 0.59 -13.39
C CYS A 46 -6.26 1.68 -13.81
N LEU A 47 -6.92 2.30 -12.82
CA LEU A 47 -7.72 3.49 -13.02
C LEU A 47 -7.10 4.65 -12.25
N LEU A 48 -6.47 5.56 -12.98
CA LEU A 48 -5.91 6.79 -12.44
C LEU A 48 -6.90 7.92 -12.71
N MET A 49 -7.64 8.34 -11.70
CA MET A 49 -8.66 9.36 -11.84
C MET A 49 -8.06 10.78 -11.94
N VAL A 50 -8.93 11.78 -12.04
CA VAL A 50 -8.57 13.17 -12.34
C VAL A 50 -7.55 13.72 -11.33
N GLY A 51 -6.48 14.34 -11.82
CA GLY A 51 -5.51 15.04 -10.99
C GLY A 51 -4.61 14.15 -10.13
N VAL A 52 -4.58 12.84 -10.36
CA VAL A 52 -3.65 11.94 -9.68
C VAL A 52 -2.19 12.34 -9.94
N HIS A 53 -1.35 12.20 -8.92
CA HIS A 53 0.09 12.39 -9.04
C HIS A 53 0.84 11.10 -8.72
N ILE A 54 1.72 10.67 -9.63
CA ILE A 54 2.69 9.59 -9.42
C ILE A 54 4.09 10.18 -9.62
N ALA A 55 4.81 10.34 -8.51
CA ALA A 55 6.17 10.84 -8.50
C ALA A 55 7.17 9.83 -9.10
N HIS A 56 8.44 10.20 -9.07
CA HIS A 56 9.52 9.39 -9.61
C HIS A 56 9.72 8.08 -8.84
N ASP A 57 10.18 7.07 -9.56
CA ASP A 57 10.58 5.76 -9.03
C ASP A 57 9.45 5.01 -8.30
N CYS A 58 8.19 5.41 -8.53
CA CYS A 58 7.06 4.67 -8.00
C CYS A 58 6.87 3.36 -8.76
N ILE A 59 6.51 2.30 -8.04
CA ILE A 59 6.13 1.01 -8.60
C ILE A 59 4.68 0.74 -8.22
N VAL A 60 3.78 0.87 -9.19
CA VAL A 60 2.34 0.61 -9.01
C VAL A 60 2.00 -0.70 -9.70
N GLY A 61 1.38 -1.61 -8.95
CA GLY A 61 0.92 -2.91 -9.42
C GLY A 61 -0.27 -2.83 -10.36
N ASN A 62 -1.02 -3.93 -10.44
CA ASN A 62 -2.14 -4.14 -11.34
C ASN A 62 -3.48 -3.92 -10.65
N ASN A 63 -4.49 -3.55 -11.44
CA ASN A 63 -5.86 -3.34 -10.96
C ASN A 63 -5.95 -2.30 -9.82
N VAL A 64 -5.05 -1.33 -9.79
CA VAL A 64 -5.00 -0.27 -8.78
C VAL A 64 -5.96 0.86 -9.17
N ILE A 65 -6.67 1.40 -8.17
CA ILE A 65 -7.52 2.58 -8.34
C ILE A 65 -6.93 3.72 -7.52
N LEU A 66 -6.49 4.76 -8.20
CA LEU A 66 -6.13 6.05 -7.59
C LEU A 66 -7.28 7.03 -7.85
N ALA A 67 -8.07 7.33 -6.83
CA ALA A 67 -9.18 8.27 -6.95
C ALA A 67 -8.70 9.72 -7.09
N ASN A 68 -9.63 10.65 -7.35
CA ASN A 68 -9.28 12.03 -7.72
C ASN A 68 -8.25 12.65 -6.76
N ASN A 69 -7.19 13.22 -7.31
CA ASN A 69 -6.09 13.86 -6.57
C ASN A 69 -5.37 12.96 -5.55
N ALA A 70 -5.49 11.64 -5.65
CA ALA A 70 -4.63 10.74 -4.89
C ALA A 70 -3.17 10.93 -5.35
N THR A 71 -2.26 11.02 -4.38
CA THR A 71 -0.88 11.46 -4.62
C THR A 71 0.12 10.47 -4.05
N LEU A 72 1.03 9.99 -4.88
CA LEU A 72 2.17 9.17 -4.49
C LEU A 72 3.44 10.02 -4.55
N ALA A 73 4.16 10.16 -3.45
CA ALA A 73 5.50 10.74 -3.43
C ALA A 73 6.55 9.75 -3.97
N GLY A 74 7.81 10.20 -4.09
CA GLY A 74 8.86 9.41 -4.74
C GLY A 74 9.10 8.04 -4.08
N HIS A 75 9.46 7.05 -4.88
CA HIS A 75 9.80 5.69 -4.43
C HIS A 75 8.67 4.92 -3.72
N VAL A 76 7.42 5.31 -3.92
CA VAL A 76 6.28 4.57 -3.33
C VAL A 76 6.04 3.28 -4.09
N THR A 77 5.85 2.18 -3.36
CA THR A 77 5.42 0.90 -3.94
C THR A 77 3.96 0.63 -3.60
N VAL A 78 3.15 0.30 -4.59
CA VAL A 78 1.73 -0.04 -4.44
C VAL A 78 1.48 -1.42 -5.01
N GLY A 79 0.97 -2.33 -4.19
CA GLY A 79 0.60 -3.69 -4.58
C GLY A 79 -0.65 -3.76 -5.46
N ASP A 80 -1.03 -4.98 -5.80
CA ASP A 80 -2.17 -5.24 -6.68
C ASP A 80 -3.51 -4.98 -5.97
N HIS A 81 -4.53 -4.57 -6.74
CA HIS A 81 -5.91 -4.39 -6.26
C HIS A 81 -6.06 -3.36 -5.13
N VAL A 82 -5.10 -2.45 -4.98
CA VAL A 82 -5.14 -1.38 -3.99
C VAL A 82 -6.10 -0.28 -4.44
N ILE A 83 -6.80 0.33 -3.47
CA ILE A 83 -7.63 1.51 -3.71
C ILE A 83 -7.15 2.65 -2.82
N LEU A 84 -6.76 3.78 -3.43
CA LEU A 84 -6.51 5.04 -2.75
C LEU A 84 -7.68 5.98 -2.95
N GLY A 85 -8.33 6.36 -1.86
CA GLY A 85 -9.42 7.32 -1.84
C GLY A 85 -8.98 8.72 -2.30
N GLY A 86 -9.95 9.53 -2.71
CA GLY A 86 -9.66 10.85 -3.27
C GLY A 86 -8.97 11.75 -2.24
N LEU A 87 -8.05 12.61 -2.71
CA LEU A 87 -7.24 13.50 -1.87
C LEU A 87 -6.37 12.77 -0.85
N SER A 88 -6.15 11.46 -0.99
CA SER A 88 -5.17 10.74 -0.16
C SER A 88 -3.74 11.02 -0.64
N ALA A 89 -2.79 10.95 0.28
CA ALA A 89 -1.38 11.15 -0.02
C ALA A 89 -0.53 10.06 0.63
N VAL A 90 0.43 9.53 -0.12
CA VAL A 90 1.39 8.53 0.34
C VAL A 90 2.79 9.14 0.36
N HIS A 91 3.43 9.10 1.53
CA HIS A 91 4.75 9.66 1.74
C HIS A 91 5.84 8.81 1.08
N GLN A 92 6.95 9.44 0.67
CA GLN A 92 8.03 8.80 -0.10
C GLN A 92 8.55 7.53 0.57
N TRP A 93 8.89 6.50 -0.20
CA TRP A 93 9.36 5.18 0.27
C TRP A 93 8.34 4.29 0.99
N ALA A 94 7.08 4.72 1.16
CA ALA A 94 6.07 3.85 1.75
C ALA A 94 5.66 2.74 0.78
N ARG A 95 5.38 1.56 1.34
CA ARG A 95 4.81 0.40 0.64
C ARG A 95 3.36 0.21 1.03
N ILE A 96 2.49 0.02 0.04
CA ILE A 96 1.07 -0.32 0.23
C ILE A 96 0.85 -1.75 -0.25
N GLY A 97 0.55 -2.67 0.65
CA GLY A 97 0.36 -4.08 0.34
C GLY A 97 -0.91 -4.36 -0.45
N ASP A 98 -0.95 -5.53 -1.09
CA ASP A 98 -2.04 -5.92 -1.98
C ASP A 98 -3.42 -5.85 -1.31
N HIS A 99 -4.44 -5.48 -2.09
CA HIS A 99 -5.84 -5.33 -1.64
C HIS A 99 -6.05 -4.37 -0.46
N ALA A 100 -5.04 -3.57 -0.10
CA ALA A 100 -5.21 -2.54 0.91
C ALA A 100 -6.15 -1.43 0.43
N PHE A 101 -6.75 -0.74 1.38
CA PHE A 101 -7.63 0.39 1.15
C PHE A 101 -7.15 1.59 1.95
N VAL A 102 -6.99 2.73 1.28
CA VAL A 102 -6.71 4.01 1.90
C VAL A 102 -7.94 4.90 1.76
N GLY A 103 -8.47 5.39 2.87
CA GLY A 103 -9.61 6.30 2.88
C GLY A 103 -9.31 7.62 2.18
N GLY A 104 -10.37 8.32 1.74
CA GLY A 104 -10.22 9.67 1.22
C GLY A 104 -9.57 10.61 2.25
N MET A 105 -8.89 11.65 1.77
CA MET A 105 -8.22 12.66 2.61
C MET A 105 -7.24 12.07 3.65
N SER A 106 -6.74 10.86 3.41
CA SER A 106 -5.87 10.17 4.36
C SER A 106 -4.39 10.33 4.00
N GLY A 107 -3.53 10.46 5.01
CA GLY A 107 -2.09 10.57 4.84
C GLY A 107 -1.37 9.30 5.28
N VAL A 108 -0.73 8.60 4.36
CA VAL A 108 0.04 7.37 4.64
C VAL A 108 1.51 7.72 4.86
N ALA A 109 1.97 7.64 6.12
CA ALA A 109 3.35 7.94 6.50
C ALA A 109 4.21 6.70 6.77
N HIS A 110 3.59 5.51 6.78
CA HIS A 110 4.15 4.23 7.18
C HIS A 110 3.69 3.16 6.17
N ASP A 111 4.38 2.03 6.11
CA ASP A 111 3.98 0.91 5.26
C ASP A 111 2.58 0.42 5.65
N LEU A 112 1.70 0.20 4.69
CA LEU A 112 0.36 -0.36 4.92
C LEU A 112 0.38 -1.83 4.54
N ILE A 113 0.05 -2.71 5.50
CA ILE A 113 0.03 -4.16 5.26
C ILE A 113 -0.97 -4.56 4.16
N PRO A 114 -0.75 -5.72 3.50
CA PRO A 114 -1.74 -6.32 2.63
C PRO A 114 -3.09 -6.46 3.34
N PHE A 115 -4.16 -6.21 2.59
CA PHE A 115 -5.54 -6.22 3.07
C PHE A 115 -5.84 -5.21 4.18
N GLY A 116 -4.90 -4.33 4.53
CA GLY A 116 -5.08 -3.30 5.55
C GLY A 116 -6.04 -2.21 5.12
N MET A 117 -6.69 -1.57 6.08
CA MET A 117 -7.53 -0.40 5.88
C MET A 117 -6.96 0.77 6.66
N LEU A 118 -6.59 1.87 6.00
CA LEU A 118 -6.01 3.05 6.62
C LEU A 118 -6.89 4.27 6.39
N VAL A 119 -7.16 5.04 7.45
CA VAL A 119 -7.98 6.25 7.39
C VAL A 119 -7.38 7.34 8.29
N GLY A 120 -7.51 8.60 7.87
CA GLY A 120 -7.19 9.79 8.68
C GLY A 120 -5.97 10.58 8.22
N ASN A 121 -5.85 11.82 8.71
CA ASN A 121 -4.68 12.67 8.51
C ASN A 121 -3.57 12.21 9.48
N ARG A 122 -2.42 11.75 8.95
CA ARG A 122 -1.52 10.77 9.60
C ARG A 122 -2.25 9.48 9.94
N GLY A 123 -2.75 8.82 8.89
CA GLY A 123 -3.66 7.71 9.01
C GLY A 123 -3.10 6.56 9.82
N ARG A 124 -4.03 5.84 10.44
CA ARG A 124 -3.78 4.66 11.29
C ARG A 124 -4.40 3.44 10.65
N LEU A 125 -3.89 2.26 11.02
CA LEU A 125 -4.46 1.00 10.56
C LEU A 125 -5.79 0.75 11.29
N GLY A 126 -6.90 1.03 10.61
CA GLY A 126 -8.27 0.85 11.11
C GLY A 126 -8.80 -0.58 11.01
N GLY A 127 -7.94 -1.56 10.74
CA GLY A 127 -8.33 -2.96 10.57
C GLY A 127 -8.03 -3.52 9.18
N LEU A 128 -8.78 -4.56 8.82
CA LEU A 128 -8.71 -5.23 7.52
C LEU A 128 -9.81 -4.73 6.58
N ASN A 129 -9.52 -4.66 5.28
CA ASN A 129 -10.43 -4.39 4.18
C ASN A 129 -11.36 -5.60 3.90
N LEU A 130 -12.19 -5.96 4.88
CA LEU A 130 -13.10 -7.11 4.80
C LEU A 130 -14.17 -6.94 3.70
N VAL A 131 -14.53 -5.70 3.36
CA VAL A 131 -15.46 -5.43 2.25
C VAL A 131 -14.79 -5.74 0.91
N GLY A 132 -13.57 -5.25 0.69
CA GLY A 132 -12.81 -5.52 -0.53
C GLY A 132 -12.55 -7.02 -0.72
N LEU A 133 -12.12 -7.71 0.34
CA LEU A 133 -11.90 -9.16 0.30
C LEU A 133 -13.15 -9.95 -0.09
N ARG A 134 -14.32 -9.61 0.48
CA ARG A 134 -15.60 -10.27 0.14
C ARG A 134 -16.01 -9.99 -1.31
N ARG A 135 -15.80 -8.77 -1.80
CA ARG A 135 -16.11 -8.40 -3.20
C ARG A 135 -15.17 -9.07 -4.20
N ALA A 136 -13.92 -9.31 -3.80
CA ALA A 136 -12.95 -10.07 -4.58
C ALA A 136 -13.20 -11.60 -4.58
N GLY A 137 -14.23 -12.07 -3.86
CA GLY A 137 -14.62 -13.48 -3.86
C GLY A 137 -13.73 -14.39 -3.02
N TYR A 138 -12.92 -13.84 -2.09
CA TYR A 138 -12.10 -14.68 -1.22
C TYR A 138 -12.97 -15.56 -0.32
N PRO A 139 -12.61 -16.84 -0.14
CA PRO A 139 -13.38 -17.76 0.70
C PRO A 139 -13.45 -17.29 2.16
N ARG A 140 -14.58 -17.60 2.82
CA ARG A 140 -14.83 -17.14 4.20
C ARG A 140 -13.78 -17.66 5.16
N GLU A 141 -13.36 -18.90 5.01
CA GLU A 141 -12.34 -19.56 5.82
C GLU A 141 -10.99 -18.82 5.75
N GLN A 142 -10.59 -18.34 4.58
CA GLN A 142 -9.35 -17.56 4.42
C GLN A 142 -9.47 -16.18 5.10
N ILE A 143 -10.63 -15.53 4.95
CA ILE A 143 -10.90 -14.26 5.63
C ILE A 143 -10.89 -14.46 7.15
N HIS A 144 -11.44 -15.56 7.66
CA HIS A 144 -11.42 -15.89 9.09
C HIS A 144 -9.99 -16.13 9.60
N ALA A 145 -9.16 -16.87 8.86
CA ALA A 145 -7.76 -17.08 9.20
C ALA A 145 -6.99 -15.75 9.23
N LEU A 146 -7.16 -14.90 8.21
CA LEU A 146 -6.54 -13.58 8.16
C LEU A 146 -6.94 -12.68 9.34
N ARG A 147 -8.22 -12.69 9.74
CA ARG A 147 -8.69 -11.94 10.92
C ARG A 147 -8.05 -12.44 12.22
N ALA A 148 -7.87 -13.75 12.36
CA ALA A 148 -7.20 -14.33 13.51
C ALA A 148 -5.71 -13.96 13.52
N ALA A 149 -5.04 -14.03 12.38
CA ALA A 149 -3.65 -13.61 12.20
C ALA A 149 -3.44 -12.12 12.50
N TYR A 150 -4.30 -11.24 11.99
CA TYR A 150 -4.25 -9.80 12.28
C TYR A 150 -4.30 -9.50 13.78
N ARG A 151 -5.20 -10.15 14.53
CA ARG A 151 -5.27 -9.98 15.99
C ARG A 151 -4.01 -10.48 16.68
N ALA A 152 -3.49 -11.63 16.27
CA ALA A 152 -2.24 -12.15 16.83
C ALA A 152 -1.05 -11.21 16.53
N LEU A 153 -1.04 -10.58 15.36
CA LEU A 153 0.02 -9.66 14.93
C LEU A 153 0.04 -8.36 15.74
N PHE A 154 -1.10 -7.77 16.06
CA PHE A 154 -1.15 -6.43 16.68
C PHE A 154 -1.52 -6.43 18.17
N SER A 155 -2.17 -7.48 18.67
CA SER A 155 -2.56 -7.62 20.08
C SER A 155 -1.76 -8.67 20.85
N GLY A 156 -0.79 -9.33 20.20
CA GLY A 156 0.11 -10.29 20.86
C GLY A 156 1.21 -9.63 21.67
N ALA A 157 1.76 -10.37 22.63
CA ALA A 157 2.98 -9.99 23.35
C ALA A 157 4.22 -10.15 22.46
N GLY A 158 5.31 -9.45 22.80
CA GLY A 158 6.58 -9.53 22.10
C GLY A 158 6.71 -8.56 20.91
N SER A 159 7.83 -8.67 20.20
CA SER A 159 8.15 -7.80 19.07
C SER A 159 7.29 -8.12 17.84
N LEU A 160 7.20 -7.18 16.88
CA LEU A 160 6.53 -7.46 15.60
C LEU A 160 7.19 -8.63 14.86
N ALA A 161 8.51 -8.78 14.95
CA ALA A 161 9.26 -9.89 14.35
C ALA A 161 8.84 -11.23 14.97
N THR A 162 8.86 -11.33 16.30
CA THR A 162 8.44 -12.54 17.03
C THR A 162 6.99 -12.92 16.69
N ARG A 163 6.09 -11.93 16.67
CA ARG A 163 4.68 -12.17 16.32
C ARG A 163 4.52 -12.61 14.86
N THR A 164 5.39 -12.15 13.96
CA THR A 164 5.41 -12.59 12.55
C THR A 164 5.83 -14.06 12.45
N ASP A 165 6.85 -14.49 13.21
CA ASP A 165 7.25 -15.90 13.27
C ASP A 165 6.11 -16.80 13.81
N ASP A 166 5.40 -16.33 14.84
CA ASP A 166 4.24 -17.03 15.40
C ASP A 166 3.08 -17.17 14.39
N LEU A 167 2.90 -16.19 13.50
CA LEU A 167 1.87 -16.28 12.46
C LEU A 167 2.14 -17.44 11.51
N GLU A 168 3.38 -17.58 11.05
CA GLU A 168 3.79 -18.62 10.12
C GLU A 168 3.60 -20.01 10.73
N ALA A 169 4.00 -20.20 11.99
CA ALA A 169 3.83 -21.46 12.71
C ALA A 169 2.36 -21.85 12.92
N ARG A 170 1.46 -20.87 13.14
CA ARG A 170 0.05 -21.11 13.51
C ARG A 170 -0.91 -21.15 12.33
N PHE A 171 -0.61 -20.40 11.27
CA PHE A 171 -1.51 -20.17 10.14
C PHE A 171 -0.87 -20.54 8.79
N GLY A 172 0.32 -21.16 8.78
CA GLY A 172 1.00 -21.58 7.56
C GLY A 172 0.11 -22.43 6.65
N GLY A 173 0.17 -22.14 5.35
CA GLY A 173 -0.70 -22.74 4.34
C GLY A 173 -2.03 -22.01 4.14
N SER A 174 -2.27 -20.92 4.88
CA SER A 174 -3.36 -19.97 4.61
C SER A 174 -2.88 -18.90 3.62
N PRO A 175 -3.37 -18.88 2.36
CA PRO A 175 -2.80 -18.02 1.32
C PRO A 175 -2.78 -16.52 1.65
N LEU A 176 -3.81 -16.02 2.35
CA LEU A 176 -3.87 -14.61 2.75
C LEU A 176 -2.88 -14.28 3.87
N VAL A 177 -2.66 -15.23 4.79
CA VAL A 177 -1.71 -15.02 5.89
C VAL A 177 -0.28 -15.12 5.37
N ASP A 178 -0.01 -16.04 4.44
CA ASP A 178 1.31 -16.19 3.82
C ASP A 178 1.73 -14.90 3.06
N ARG A 179 0.78 -14.24 2.37
CA ARG A 179 1.02 -12.93 1.74
C ARG A 179 1.34 -11.84 2.76
N LEU A 180 0.63 -11.81 3.88
CA LEU A 180 0.90 -10.87 4.97
C LEU A 180 2.30 -11.10 5.56
N VAL A 181 2.66 -12.34 5.88
CA VAL A 181 3.98 -12.70 6.41
C VAL A 181 5.09 -12.34 5.42
N THR A 182 4.90 -12.66 4.13
CA THR A 182 5.86 -12.32 3.07
C THR A 182 6.12 -10.81 3.01
N PHE A 183 5.08 -9.99 3.05
CA PHE A 183 5.22 -8.53 3.04
C PHE A 183 5.97 -7.99 4.27
N LEU A 184 5.68 -8.54 5.45
CA LEU A 184 6.35 -8.17 6.70
C LEU A 184 7.84 -8.53 6.67
N ARG A 185 8.16 -9.75 6.20
CA ARG A 185 9.56 -10.23 6.10
C ARG A 185 10.37 -9.51 5.02
N ALA A 186 9.72 -9.10 3.93
CA ALA A 186 10.40 -8.33 2.89
C ALA A 186 10.98 -7.02 3.44
N GLY A 187 10.32 -6.42 4.44
CA GLY A 187 10.77 -5.16 5.05
C GLY A 187 10.74 -3.98 4.08
N GLY A 188 10.92 -2.78 4.61
CA GLY A 188 10.94 -1.55 3.82
C GLY A 188 11.63 -0.43 4.58
N ASP A 189 11.74 0.74 3.94
CA ASP A 189 12.40 1.91 4.52
C ASP A 189 11.55 2.61 5.59
N ARG A 190 10.29 2.18 5.75
CA ARG A 190 9.35 2.73 6.74
C ARG A 190 8.85 1.65 7.68
N GLU A 191 8.54 2.10 8.90
CA GLU A 191 7.79 1.29 9.86
C GLU A 191 6.41 0.91 9.31
N ILE A 192 5.84 -0.18 9.83
CA ILE A 192 4.49 -0.62 9.50
C ILE A 192 3.46 0.23 10.25
N SER A 193 2.38 0.60 9.56
CA SER A 193 1.21 1.24 10.12
C SER A 193 0.59 0.34 11.20
N THR A 194 0.45 0.86 12.41
CA THR A 194 -0.18 0.15 13.53
C THR A 194 -1.60 0.66 13.79
N PRO A 195 -2.45 -0.17 14.42
CA PRO A 195 -3.71 0.30 14.99
C PRO A 195 -3.42 1.32 16.10
N GLU A 196 -4.41 2.12 16.45
CA GLU A 196 -4.35 2.84 17.72
C GLU A 196 -4.13 1.83 18.85
N SER A 197 -3.18 2.13 19.74
CA SER A 197 -3.15 1.47 21.03
C SER A 197 -4.53 1.64 21.64
N ILE A 198 -5.14 0.54 22.07
CA ILE A 198 -6.25 0.60 23.02
C ILE A 198 -5.61 1.21 24.27
N GLU A 199 -5.59 2.53 24.38
CA GLU A 199 -5.56 3.14 25.70
C GLU A 199 -6.76 2.53 26.40
N ALA A 200 -6.49 1.76 27.46
CA ALA A 200 -7.56 1.29 28.32
C ALA A 200 -8.35 2.54 28.69
N ASP A 201 -9.61 2.62 28.24
CA ASP A 201 -10.52 3.70 28.59
C ASP A 201 -10.39 3.90 30.11
N GLY A 202 -9.73 5.00 30.45
CA GLY A 202 -9.50 5.41 31.82
C GLY A 202 -10.80 5.99 32.34
N GLU A 203 -11.35 5.29 33.33
CA GLU A 203 -12.35 5.71 34.34
C GLU A 203 -13.74 6.16 33.86
#